data_AF-A0A2E4JN27-F1
#
_entry.id   AF-A0A2E4JN27-F1
#
_cell.length_a   1.000
_cell.length_b   1.000
_cell.length_c   1.000
_cell.angle_alpha   90.00
_cell.angle_beta   90.00
_cell.angle_gamma   90.00
#
_symmetry.space_group_name_H-M   'P 1'
#
loop_
_entity.id
_entity.type
_entity.pdbx_description
1 polymer ?
#
loop_
_entity_poly.entity_id
_entity_poly.type
_entity_poly.pdbx_seq_one_letter_code
_entity_poly.pdbx_strand_id
1 'polypeptide(L)'
;MYLVTNYILPIFIRLWLGLFFAFVGAGVGYLMSALMAPTSLFFVVTMTSTVFTCGLGAGVGWVSFTSTKRTVALTLVSGVVGAFIGAGFGWLIGKDVYIMGGMPGIAELSGIIKGATLGGNIPPAIIGATRIFRRGEL
;
A
#
# COMPACT_ATOMS: atom_id res chain seq x y z
N MET A 1 -6.99 -13.21 27.86
CA MET A 1 -7.82 -12.10 27.34
C MET A 1 -7.03 -10.83 27.08
N TYR A 2 -6.21 -10.33 28.02
CA TYR A 2 -5.43 -9.09 27.88
C TYR A 2 -4.59 -8.98 26.59
N LEU A 3 -3.91 -10.07 26.20
CA LEU A 3 -3.13 -10.13 24.95
C LEU A 3 -4.00 -9.90 23.70
N VAL A 4 -5.21 -10.46 23.68
CA VAL A 4 -6.10 -10.46 22.53
C VAL A 4 -6.73 -9.08 22.36
N THR A 5 -7.26 -8.49 23.43
CA THR A 5 -7.92 -7.18 23.39
C THR A 5 -6.95 -6.02 23.22
N ASN A 6 -5.76 -6.08 23.84
CA ASN A 6 -4.84 -4.92 23.85
C ASN A 6 -3.78 -4.94 22.75
N TYR A 7 -3.56 -6.07 22.08
CA TYR A 7 -2.50 -6.19 21.07
C TYR A 7 -3.03 -6.77 19.75
N ILE A 8 -3.73 -7.91 19.80
CA ILE A 8 -4.15 -8.60 18.57
C ILE A 8 -5.29 -7.85 17.86
N LEU A 9 -6.35 -7.48 18.57
CA LEU A 9 -7.52 -6.81 18.00
C LEU A 9 -7.19 -5.43 17.38
N PRO A 10 -6.41 -4.54 18.04
CA PRO A 10 -6.03 -3.24 17.46
C PRO A 10 -5.13 -3.37 16.23
N ILE A 11 -4.15 -4.29 16.26
CA ILE A 11 -3.28 -4.56 15.10
C ILE A 11 -4.11 -5.07 13.93
N PHE A 12 -5.06 -5.98 14.20
CA PHE A 12 -5.97 -6.50 13.18
C PHE A 12 -6.81 -5.38 12.56
N ILE A 13 -7.46 -4.54 13.37
CA ILE A 13 -8.28 -3.41 12.88
C ILE A 13 -7.44 -2.44 12.04
N ARG A 14 -6.24 -2.06 12.50
CA ARG A 14 -5.34 -1.15 11.78
C ARG A 14 -4.85 -1.72 10.45
N LEU A 15 -4.58 -3.03 10.41
CA LEU A 15 -4.18 -3.73 9.19
C LEU A 15 -5.31 -3.76 8.16
N TRP A 16 -6.56 -4.02 8.60
CA TRP A 16 -7.75 -3.96 7.74
C TRP A 16 -8.07 -2.55 7.26
N LEU A 17 -7.92 -1.54 8.11
CA LEU A 17 -8.07 -0.13 7.71
C LEU A 17 -7.00 0.25 6.68
N GLY A 18 -5.74 -0.12 6.92
CA GLY A 18 -4.65 0.11 5.95
C GLY A 18 -4.92 -0.57 4.60
N LEU A 19 -5.41 -1.82 4.61
CA LEU A 19 -5.83 -2.52 3.39
C LEU A 19 -7.02 -1.84 2.70
N PHE A 20 -8.03 -1.41 3.47
CA PHE A 20 -9.21 -0.74 2.94
C PHE A 20 -8.83 0.55 2.22
N PHE A 21 -8.04 1.42 2.87
CA PHE A 21 -7.58 2.67 2.25
C PHE A 21 -6.64 2.43 1.07
N ALA A 22 -5.82 1.38 1.12
CA ALA A 22 -4.98 1.00 -0.01
C ALA A 22 -5.82 0.49 -1.20
N PHE A 23 -6.92 -0.23 -0.96
CA PHE A 23 -7.84 -0.70 -1.99
C PHE A 23 -8.64 0.44 -2.63
N VAL A 24 -9.12 1.39 -1.81
CA VAL A 24 -9.72 2.64 -2.30
C VAL A 24 -8.69 3.43 -3.13
N GLY A 25 -7.45 3.50 -2.64
CA GLY A 25 -6.35 4.14 -3.36
C GLY A 25 -6.02 3.50 -4.70
N ALA A 26 -6.03 2.16 -4.77
CA ALA A 26 -5.89 1.40 -5.99
C ALA A 26 -7.03 1.68 -6.99
N GLY A 27 -8.27 1.79 -6.50
CA GLY A 27 -9.43 2.17 -7.30
C GLY A 27 -9.28 3.56 -7.92
N VAL A 28 -8.75 4.53 -7.16
CA VAL A 28 -8.43 5.87 -7.68
C VAL A 28 -7.32 5.81 -8.73
N GLY A 29 -6.26 5.03 -8.50
CA GLY A 29 -5.19 4.83 -9.48
C GLY A 29 -5.72 4.23 -10.79
N TYR A 30 -6.60 3.23 -10.69
CA TYR A 30 -7.24 2.60 -11.85
C TYR A 30 -8.19 3.57 -12.58
N LEU A 31 -8.95 4.39 -11.85
CA LEU A 31 -9.86 5.39 -12.44
C LEU A 31 -9.07 6.45 -13.21
N MET A 32 -7.99 6.97 -12.61
CA MET A 32 -7.08 7.91 -13.28
C MET A 32 -6.42 7.29 -14.51
N SER A 33 -6.10 5.99 -14.44
CA SER A 33 -5.63 5.22 -15.60
C SER A 33 -6.68 5.19 -16.71
N ALA A 34 -7.92 4.83 -16.40
CA ALA A 34 -8.99 4.67 -17.39
C ALA A 34 -9.36 5.99 -18.10
N LEU A 35 -9.05 7.13 -17.49
CA LEU A 35 -9.33 8.47 -18.04
C LEU A 35 -8.22 8.99 -18.97
N MET A 36 -7.02 8.38 -19.00
CA MET A 36 -5.90 8.83 -19.84
C MET A 36 -5.68 7.89 -21.04
N ALA A 37 -5.60 8.46 -22.24
CA ALA A 37 -5.40 7.74 -23.52
C ALA A 37 -4.03 7.00 -23.58
N PRO A 38 -3.87 5.95 -24.43
CA PRO A 38 -2.77 5.01 -24.36
C PRO A 38 -1.49 5.64 -24.90
N THR A 39 -0.67 6.18 -24.01
CA THR A 39 0.69 6.65 -24.27
C THR A 39 1.58 6.17 -23.13
N SER A 40 2.89 6.10 -23.31
CA SER A 40 3.83 5.71 -22.22
C SER A 40 3.66 6.53 -20.92
N LEU A 41 3.11 7.74 -21.02
CA LEU A 41 2.67 8.57 -19.89
C LEU A 41 1.57 7.92 -19.03
N PHE A 42 0.68 7.11 -19.63
CA PHE A 42 -0.34 6.30 -18.95
C PHE A 42 0.28 5.40 -17.89
N PHE A 43 1.34 4.68 -18.24
CA PHE A 43 1.96 3.72 -17.33
C PHE A 43 2.62 4.44 -16.14
N VAL A 44 3.32 5.55 -16.41
CA VAL A 44 4.03 6.33 -15.38
C VAL A 44 3.05 7.02 -14.43
N VAL A 45 1.99 7.64 -14.96
CA VAL A 45 0.99 8.33 -14.13
C VAL A 45 0.22 7.33 -13.29
N THR A 46 -0.22 6.20 -13.85
CA THR A 46 -0.94 5.19 -13.08
C THR A 46 -0.06 4.51 -12.05
N MET A 47 1.20 4.20 -12.37
CA MET A 47 2.16 3.68 -11.40
C MET A 47 2.32 4.65 -10.23
N THR A 48 2.62 5.92 -10.52
CA THR A 48 2.90 6.90 -9.48
C THR A 48 1.66 7.20 -8.66
N SER A 49 0.50 7.39 -9.27
CA SER A 49 -0.75 7.61 -8.53
C SER A 49 -1.10 6.43 -7.64
N THR A 50 -1.00 5.20 -8.15
CA THR A 50 -1.30 3.97 -7.38
C THR A 50 -0.34 3.79 -6.21
N VAL A 51 0.95 4.03 -6.42
CA VAL A 51 1.95 3.91 -5.35
C VAL A 51 1.70 4.92 -4.24
N PHE A 52 1.40 6.18 -4.60
CA PHE A 52 1.11 7.21 -3.60
C PHE A 52 -0.22 6.95 -2.88
N THR A 53 -1.28 6.57 -3.59
CA THR A 53 -2.59 6.32 -2.96
C THR A 53 -2.60 5.05 -2.12
N CYS A 54 -1.97 3.96 -2.58
CA CYS A 54 -1.83 2.73 -1.80
C CYS A 54 -0.88 2.91 -0.61
N GLY A 55 0.27 3.55 -0.81
CA GLY A 55 1.27 3.77 0.24
C GLY A 55 0.80 4.73 1.33
N LEU A 56 0.20 5.87 0.95
CA LEU A 56 -0.37 6.81 1.92
C LEU A 56 -1.64 6.23 2.57
N GLY A 57 -2.52 5.61 1.79
CA GLY A 57 -3.73 4.97 2.31
C GLY A 57 -3.42 3.91 3.36
N ALA A 58 -2.48 3.01 3.05
CA ALA A 58 -2.00 2.01 4.01
C ALA A 58 -1.38 2.67 5.24
N GLY A 59 -0.51 3.66 5.06
CA GLY A 59 0.15 4.37 6.15
C GLY A 59 -0.82 5.07 7.12
N VAL A 60 -1.93 5.62 6.61
CA VAL A 60 -2.98 6.26 7.42
C VAL A 60 -3.63 5.27 8.39
N GLY A 61 -3.82 4.02 8.00
CA GLY A 61 -4.36 2.97 8.87
C GLY A 61 -3.51 2.68 10.12
N TRP A 62 -2.23 3.07 10.10
CA TRP A 62 -1.28 2.85 11.19
C TRP A 62 -0.99 4.09 12.03
N VAL A 63 -1.49 5.26 11.63
CA VAL A 63 -1.34 6.50 12.40
C VAL A 63 -2.39 6.55 13.52
N SER A 64 -2.00 7.04 14.70
CA SER A 64 -2.91 7.30 15.83
C SER A 64 -2.90 8.79 16.19
N PHE A 65 -3.97 9.28 16.83
CA PHE A 65 -4.04 10.66 17.34
C PHE A 65 -2.96 10.97 18.39
N THR A 66 -2.43 9.94 19.05
CA THR A 66 -1.33 10.04 20.02
C THR A 66 0.06 10.03 19.35
N SER A 67 0.15 9.79 18.05
CA SER A 67 1.41 9.72 17.33
C SER A 67 2.05 11.11 17.18
N THR A 68 3.34 11.20 17.51
CA THR A 68 4.11 12.42 17.26
C THR A 68 4.24 12.71 15.76
N LYS A 69 4.35 13.99 15.36
CA LYS A 69 4.50 14.40 13.95
C LYS A 69 5.60 13.62 13.21
N ARG A 70 6.74 13.38 13.88
CA ARG A 70 7.85 12.58 13.35
C ARG A 70 7.45 11.12 13.09
N THR A 71 6.66 10.53 13.98
CA THR A 71 6.13 9.17 13.82
C THR A 71 5.21 9.08 12.61
N VAL A 72 4.27 10.03 12.50
CA VAL A 72 3.33 10.09 11.37
C VAL A 72 4.08 10.17 10.06
N ALA A 73 5.06 11.08 9.96
CA ALA A 73 5.88 11.22 8.76
C ALA A 73 6.64 9.93 8.42
N LEU A 74 7.28 9.27 9.39
CA LEU A 74 8.00 8.02 9.17
C LEU A 74 7.08 6.88 8.71
N THR A 75 5.90 6.74 9.32
CA THR A 75 4.92 5.71 8.95
C THR A 75 4.42 5.93 7.52
N LEU A 76 4.04 7.16 7.16
CA LEU A 76 3.57 7.48 5.81
C LEU A 76 4.67 7.32 4.76
N VAL A 77 5.89 7.81 5.03
CA VAL A 77 7.03 7.66 4.11
C VAL A 77 7.38 6.19 3.94
N SER A 78 7.37 5.39 5.02
CA SER A 78 7.63 3.95 4.93
C SER A 78 6.58 3.21 4.09
N GLY A 79 5.31 3.65 4.15
CA GLY A 79 4.25 3.14 3.31
C GLY A 79 4.45 3.50 1.84
N VAL A 80 4.83 4.73 1.51
CA VAL A 80 5.12 5.13 0.12
C VAL A 80 6.34 4.39 -0.44
N VAL A 81 7.44 4.30 0.32
CA VAL A 81 8.65 3.58 -0.09
C VAL A 81 8.35 2.09 -0.28
N GLY A 82 7.62 1.49 0.66
CA GLY A 82 7.19 0.10 0.55
C GLY A 82 6.29 -0.13 -0.66
N ALA A 83 5.36 0.78 -0.95
CA ALA A 83 4.50 0.71 -2.13
C ALA A 83 5.30 0.83 -3.43
N PHE A 84 6.33 1.67 -3.49
CA PHE A 84 7.23 1.76 -4.65
C PHE A 84 7.96 0.44 -4.91
N ILE A 85 8.55 -0.14 -3.86
CA ILE A 85 9.28 -1.41 -3.95
C ILE A 85 8.32 -2.53 -4.36
N GLY A 86 7.16 -2.62 -3.70
CA GLY A 86 6.14 -3.60 -3.99
C GLY A 86 5.57 -3.48 -5.40
N ALA A 87 5.30 -2.26 -5.88
CA ALA A 87 4.88 -1.99 -7.25
C ALA A 87 5.93 -2.44 -8.27
N GLY A 88 7.22 -2.19 -7.99
CA GLY A 88 8.34 -2.65 -8.82
C GLY A 88 8.40 -4.18 -8.92
N PHE A 89 8.31 -4.90 -7.79
CA PHE A 89 8.23 -6.36 -7.80
C PHE A 89 6.96 -6.88 -8.50
N GLY A 90 5.82 -6.24 -8.24
CA GLY A 90 4.55 -6.57 -8.87
C GLY A 90 4.57 -6.40 -10.38
N TRP A 91 5.27 -5.37 -10.88
CA TRP A 91 5.50 -5.17 -12.31
C TRP A 91 6.42 -6.26 -12.89
N LEU A 92 7.54 -6.56 -12.22
CA LEU A 92 8.47 -7.61 -12.66
C LEU A 92 7.78 -8.97 -12.77
N ILE A 93 6.94 -9.33 -11.79
CA ILE A 93 6.15 -10.57 -11.84
C ILE A 93 5.09 -10.48 -12.95
N GLY A 94 4.39 -9.35 -13.07
CA GLY A 94 3.33 -9.15 -14.05
C GLY A 94 3.80 -9.21 -15.50
N LYS A 95 5.00 -8.69 -15.79
CA LYS A 95 5.59 -8.75 -17.15
C LYS A 95 6.05 -10.18 -17.50
N ASP A 96 6.55 -10.94 -16.53
CA ASP A 96 7.11 -12.28 -16.77
C ASP A 96 6.00 -13.33 -17.01
N VAL A 97 4.82 -13.14 -16.40
CA VAL A 97 3.62 -13.98 -16.62
C VAL A 97 3.08 -13.86 -18.05
N TYR A 98 3.44 -12.82 -18.80
CA TYR A 98 2.85 -12.49 -20.10
C TYR A 98 3.69 -12.82 -21.33
N ILE A 99 4.80 -13.56 -21.17
CA ILE A 99 5.38 -14.31 -22.30
C ILE A 99 4.37 -15.36 -22.83
N MET A 100 3.34 -15.71 -22.05
CA MET A 100 2.24 -16.61 -22.44
C MET A 100 0.92 -15.85 -22.71
N GLY A 101 0.81 -15.27 -23.91
CA GLY A 101 -0.44 -15.06 -24.65
C GLY A 101 -1.63 -14.33 -23.99
N GLY A 102 -1.71 -13.00 -24.18
CA GLY A 102 -3.00 -12.33 -24.47
C GLY A 102 -3.28 -10.98 -23.81
N MET A 103 -3.20 -9.87 -24.55
CA MET A 103 -3.52 -8.45 -24.21
C MET A 103 -2.53 -7.66 -23.31
N PRO A 104 -1.64 -6.84 -23.91
CA PRO A 104 -0.63 -6.07 -23.16
C PRO A 104 -1.26 -5.00 -22.25
N GLY A 105 -0.75 -4.90 -21.02
CA GLY A 105 -1.01 -3.78 -20.10
C GLY A 105 -1.87 -4.08 -18.87
N ILE A 106 -2.81 -5.02 -18.91
CA ILE A 106 -3.76 -5.25 -17.78
C ILE A 106 -3.13 -6.07 -16.65
N ALA A 107 -2.33 -7.09 -16.98
CA ALA A 107 -1.69 -7.95 -15.97
C ALA A 107 -0.53 -7.26 -15.25
N GLU A 108 0.26 -6.47 -15.97
CA GLU A 108 1.28 -5.60 -15.39
C GLU A 108 0.65 -4.61 -14.42
N LEU A 109 -0.43 -3.95 -14.82
CA LEU A 109 -1.18 -3.03 -13.95
C LEU A 109 -1.72 -3.71 -12.70
N SER A 110 -2.27 -4.91 -12.84
CA SER A 110 -2.77 -5.72 -11.73
C SER A 110 -1.64 -6.10 -10.76
N GLY A 111 -0.48 -6.51 -11.29
CA GLY A 111 0.71 -6.83 -10.49
C GLY A 111 1.21 -5.62 -9.72
N ILE A 112 1.27 -4.46 -10.38
CA ILE A 112 1.65 -3.18 -9.78
C ILE A 112 0.72 -2.79 -8.64
N ILE A 113 -0.59 -2.85 -8.86
CA ILE A 113 -1.60 -2.48 -7.85
C ILE A 113 -1.49 -3.40 -6.62
N LYS A 114 -1.42 -4.72 -6.84
CA LYS A 114 -1.30 -5.70 -5.75
C LYS A 114 0.03 -5.53 -5.00
N GLY A 115 1.11 -5.35 -5.74
CA GLY A 115 2.44 -5.09 -5.21
C GLY A 115 2.50 -3.81 -4.38
N ALA A 116 1.95 -2.70 -4.89
CA ALA A 116 1.88 -1.42 -4.19
C ALA A 116 1.05 -1.51 -2.91
N THR A 117 -0.07 -2.25 -2.95
CA THR A 117 -0.95 -2.44 -1.80
C THR A 117 -0.27 -3.24 -0.69
N LEU A 118 0.37 -4.36 -1.03
CA LEU A 118 1.10 -5.19 -0.07
C LEU A 118 2.35 -4.48 0.44
N GLY A 119 3.19 -4.02 -0.48
CA GLY A 119 4.41 -3.30 -0.17
C GLY A 119 4.15 -2.04 0.65
N GLY A 120 3.06 -1.32 0.38
CA GLY A 120 2.71 -0.11 1.11
C GLY A 120 2.20 -0.36 2.53
N ASN A 121 1.73 -1.57 2.83
CA ASN A 121 1.18 -1.90 4.14
C ASN A 121 2.18 -2.64 5.04
N ILE A 122 3.12 -3.40 4.46
CA ILE A 122 4.08 -4.21 5.23
C ILE A 122 5.00 -3.35 6.13
N PRO A 123 5.70 -2.31 5.64
CA PRO A 123 6.58 -1.50 6.50
C PRO A 123 5.82 -0.71 7.58
N PRO A 124 4.69 -0.03 7.28
CA PRO A 124 3.86 0.58 8.31
C PRO A 124 3.35 -0.42 9.34
N ALA A 125 2.98 -1.63 8.93
CA ALA A 125 2.53 -2.68 9.84
C ALA A 125 3.62 -3.14 10.80
N ILE A 126 4.83 -3.36 10.30
CA ILE A 126 5.98 -3.76 11.14
C ILE A 126 6.31 -2.64 12.14
N ILE A 127 6.38 -1.39 11.67
CA ILE A 127 6.70 -0.23 12.52
C ILE A 127 5.59 0.04 13.53
N GLY A 128 4.33 -0.05 13.11
CA GLY A 128 3.16 0.16 13.96
C GLY A 128 3.01 -0.93 15.02
N ALA A 129 3.10 -2.20 14.62
CA ALA A 129 3.01 -3.33 15.53
C ALA A 129 4.13 -3.30 16.59
N THR A 130 5.39 -3.06 16.18
CA THR A 130 6.52 -2.97 17.15
C THR A 130 6.35 -1.85 18.16
N ARG A 131 5.69 -0.74 17.80
CA ARG A 131 5.39 0.35 18.74
C ARG A 131 4.31 -0.03 19.74
N ILE A 132 3.23 -0.65 19.27
CA ILE A 132 2.15 -1.15 20.14
C ILE A 132 2.74 -2.15 21.16
N PHE A 133 3.59 -3.07 20.70
CA PHE A 133 4.25 -4.04 21.59
C PHE A 133 5.27 -3.42 22.55
N ARG A 134 6.06 -2.41 22.14
CA ARG A 134 7.11 -1.81 22.98
C ARG A 134 6.60 -0.76 23.96
N ARG A 135 5.56 0.00 23.60
CA ARG A 135 5.15 1.20 24.35
C ARG A 135 3.77 1.09 24.96
N GLY A 136 2.99 0.06 24.65
CA GLY A 136 1.58 0.00 25.04
C GLY A 136 0.76 1.17 24.49
N GLU A 137 1.25 1.82 23.43
CA GLU A 137 0.54 2.89 22.72
C GLU A 137 -0.63 2.26 21.96
N LEU A 138 -1.77 2.13 22.64
CA LEU A 138 -3.10 1.86 22.07
C LEU A 138 -3.70 3.16 21.52
#